data_AF-A0A4E0QXL6-F1
#
_entry.id   AF-A0A4E0QXL6-F1
#
_cell.length_a   1.000
_cell.length_b   1.000
_cell.length_c   1.000
_cell.angle_alpha   90.00
_cell.angle_beta   90.00
_cell.angle_gamma   90.00
#
_symmetry.space_group_name_H-M   'P 1'
#
loop_
_entity.id
_entity.type
_entity.pdbx_description
1 polymer ?
#
loop_
_entity_poly.entity_id
_entity_poly.type
_entity_poly.pdbx_seq_one_letter_code
_entity_poly.pdbx_strand_id
1 'polypeptide(L)'
;MNSRYRIWVPGDLSLTPKELHLRSAQKSGKFVEERSKLPIWKHKEILINTIKDNNHCIVVSSTGSGKTTQLPQFIYESRLLSGGMVAITQPRRVAAISVAQRVAEELDQGPVGLGPVGYCVRFEDCSDPRLTRLRYMTDGMLLREAALDPLLSRYDFVILDEAHERSLNTDVLFGVVLRAAQKRAQLRTAWLQQSRGANTFLSISHPSAQKKPPNPFKVSLLHLFDWLFSHFH
;
A
#
# COMPACT_ATOMS: atom_id res chain seq x y z
N MET A 1 17.65 3.21 -47.16
CA MET A 1 17.68 4.68 -47.19
C MET A 1 16.99 5.21 -45.94
N ASN A 2 17.80 5.76 -45.04
CA ASN A 2 17.41 6.41 -43.79
C ASN A 2 16.61 7.70 -44.05
N SER A 3 15.53 7.92 -43.30
CA SER A 3 15.01 9.27 -43.10
C SER A 3 14.33 9.43 -41.74
N ARG A 4 15.07 10.11 -40.86
CA ARG A 4 14.61 11.25 -40.05
C ARG A 4 13.51 10.99 -39.03
N TYR A 5 13.94 10.71 -37.80
CA TYR A 5 13.44 11.46 -36.66
C TYR A 5 14.63 12.08 -35.93
N ARG A 6 14.66 13.42 -35.90
CA ARG A 6 15.57 14.21 -35.07
C ARG A 6 15.03 14.26 -33.66
N ILE A 7 15.93 14.04 -32.72
CA ILE A 7 15.76 14.11 -31.28
C ILE A 7 15.50 15.57 -30.85
N TRP A 8 14.64 15.77 -29.85
CA TRP A 8 14.56 16.99 -29.05
C TRP A 8 14.76 16.66 -27.57
N VAL A 9 15.51 17.51 -26.87
CA VAL A 9 16.02 17.33 -25.50
C VAL A 9 15.91 18.68 -24.78
N PRO A 10 15.42 18.71 -23.54
CA PRO A 10 15.82 19.74 -22.60
C PRO A 10 16.55 19.12 -21.39
N GLY A 11 17.83 19.52 -21.21
CA GLY A 11 18.58 19.38 -19.97
C GLY A 11 19.31 18.05 -19.76
N ASP A 12 20.60 18.04 -20.10
CA ASP A 12 21.63 17.04 -19.71
C ASP A 12 21.64 15.70 -20.49
N LEU A 13 22.05 15.76 -21.77
CA LEU A 13 22.46 14.58 -22.55
C LEU A 13 23.96 14.64 -22.86
N SER A 14 24.79 14.37 -21.86
CA SER A 14 26.17 13.91 -22.08
C SER A 14 26.61 12.83 -21.10
N LEU A 15 25.66 12.17 -20.43
CA LEU A 15 25.98 11.17 -19.42
C LEU A 15 26.02 9.78 -20.05
N THR A 16 27.15 9.14 -19.91
CA THR A 16 27.33 7.72 -20.18
C THR A 16 26.40 6.88 -19.29
N PRO A 17 26.08 5.63 -19.68
CA PRO A 17 25.34 4.71 -18.83
C PRO A 17 25.92 4.57 -17.41
N LYS A 18 27.25 4.66 -17.27
CA LYS A 18 27.93 4.65 -15.98
C LYS A 18 27.62 5.90 -15.15
N GLU A 19 27.61 7.08 -15.77
CA GLU A 19 27.26 8.34 -15.11
C GLU A 19 25.78 8.41 -14.74
N LEU A 20 24.88 7.90 -15.58
CA LEU A 20 23.46 7.74 -15.24
C LEU A 20 23.28 6.84 -14.02
N HIS A 21 24.02 5.72 -13.96
CA HIS A 21 23.99 4.80 -12.83
C HIS A 21 24.54 5.45 -11.56
N LEU A 22 25.67 6.16 -11.65
CA LEU A 22 26.25 6.90 -10.53
C LEU A 22 25.31 8.00 -10.01
N ARG A 23 24.64 8.73 -10.91
CA ARG A 23 23.65 9.74 -10.53
C ARG A 23 22.41 9.15 -9.87
N SER A 24 21.86 8.06 -10.40
CA SER A 24 20.75 7.36 -9.74
C SER A 24 21.17 6.81 -8.37
N ALA A 25 22.36 6.22 -8.25
CA ALA A 25 22.89 5.76 -6.97
C ALA A 25 23.09 6.92 -5.97
N GLN A 26 23.61 8.07 -6.42
CA GLN A 26 23.79 9.26 -5.58
C GLN A 26 22.44 9.87 -5.17
N LYS A 27 21.47 9.94 -6.09
CA LYS A 27 20.11 10.41 -5.84
C LYS A 27 19.37 9.51 -4.85
N SER A 28 19.46 8.19 -5.05
CA SER A 28 18.90 7.19 -4.14
C SER A 28 19.53 7.29 -2.75
N GLY A 29 20.86 7.44 -2.67
CA GLY A 29 21.57 7.65 -1.39
C GLY A 29 21.11 8.90 -0.65
N LYS A 30 20.88 10.01 -1.36
CA LYS A 30 20.33 11.25 -0.77
C LYS A 30 18.94 11.05 -0.19
N PHE A 31 18.04 10.37 -0.90
CA PHE A 31 16.70 10.10 -0.38
C PHE A 31 16.72 9.16 0.83
N VAL A 32 17.58 8.15 0.85
CA VAL A 32 17.74 7.30 2.04
C VAL A 32 18.19 8.13 3.24
N GLU A 33 19.12 9.06 3.05
CA GLU A 33 19.57 9.95 4.13
C GLU A 33 18.43 10.86 4.63
N GLU A 34 17.67 11.48 3.72
CA GLU A 34 16.50 12.32 4.07
C GLU A 34 15.42 11.53 4.82
N ARG A 35 15.09 10.33 4.33
CA ARG A 35 14.09 9.44 4.94
C ARG A 35 14.52 9.00 6.34
N SER A 36 15.82 8.76 6.53
CA SER A 36 16.38 8.32 7.83
C SER A 36 16.27 9.37 8.95
N LYS A 37 16.13 10.64 8.57
CA LYS A 37 15.97 11.77 9.51
C LYS A 37 14.54 11.88 10.05
N LEU A 38 13.56 11.24 9.41
CA LEU A 38 12.16 11.30 9.84
C LEU A 38 11.96 10.49 11.14
N PRO A 39 11.18 11.01 12.12
CA PRO A 39 10.97 10.34 13.41
C PRO A 39 10.53 8.87 13.31
N ILE A 40 9.65 8.55 12.35
CA ILE A 40 9.14 7.19 12.16
C ILE A 40 10.21 6.16 11.78
N TRP A 41 11.34 6.61 11.20
CA TRP A 41 12.39 5.71 10.70
C TRP A 41 13.00 4.85 11.81
N LYS A 42 13.21 5.44 12.99
CA LYS A 42 13.76 4.75 14.17
C LYS A 42 12.88 3.59 14.64
N HIS A 43 11.61 3.60 14.26
CA HIS A 43 10.63 2.59 14.66
C HIS A 43 10.34 1.58 13.55
N LYS A 44 11.07 1.60 12.42
CA LYS A 44 10.83 0.74 11.25
C LYS A 44 10.69 -0.74 11.61
N GLU A 45 11.65 -1.28 12.36
CA GLU A 45 11.66 -2.72 12.70
C GLU A 45 10.47 -3.10 13.59
N ILE A 46 10.21 -2.31 14.63
CA ILE A 46 9.08 -2.54 15.54
C ILE A 46 7.77 -2.45 14.76
N LEU A 47 7.58 -1.42 13.91
CA LEU A 47 6.38 -1.27 13.09
C LEU A 47 6.15 -2.47 12.18
N ILE A 48 7.20 -2.94 11.50
CA ILE A 48 7.10 -4.08 10.58
C ILE A 48 6.80 -5.37 11.33
N ASN A 49 7.42 -5.60 12.49
CA ASN A 49 7.14 -6.77 13.31
C ASN A 49 5.71 -6.73 13.88
N THR A 50 5.27 -5.59 14.42
CA THR A 50 3.91 -5.42 14.92
C THR A 50 2.88 -5.65 13.82
N ILE A 51 3.09 -5.07 12.63
CA ILE A 51 2.25 -5.30 11.46
C ILE A 51 2.33 -6.75 11.00
N LYS A 52 3.49 -7.41 11.12
CA LYS A 52 3.63 -8.83 10.78
C LYS A 52 2.74 -9.72 11.64
N ASP A 53 2.67 -9.44 12.94
CA ASP A 53 2.06 -10.32 13.94
C ASP A 53 0.59 -10.02 14.21
N ASN A 54 0.10 -8.85 13.78
CA ASN A 54 -1.28 -8.41 14.01
C ASN A 54 -2.04 -8.19 12.70
N ASN A 55 -3.33 -8.54 12.69
CA ASN A 55 -4.23 -8.26 11.56
C ASN A 55 -4.76 -6.80 11.58
N HIS A 56 -4.73 -6.16 12.74
CA HIS A 56 -5.17 -4.78 12.94
C HIS A 56 -4.13 -4.06 13.79
N CYS A 57 -3.68 -2.90 13.33
CA CYS A 57 -2.69 -2.07 13.96
C CYS A 57 -3.16 -0.61 13.99
N ILE A 58 -2.85 0.06 15.08
CA ILE A 58 -3.06 1.48 15.26
C ILE A 58 -1.69 2.11 15.48
N VAL A 59 -1.30 3.00 14.57
CA VAL A 59 -0.01 3.68 14.56
C VAL A 59 -0.26 5.16 14.85
N VAL A 60 -0.02 5.57 16.09
CA VAL A 60 -0.19 6.95 16.54
C VAL A 60 1.15 7.69 16.44
N SER A 61 1.19 8.87 15.81
CA SER A 61 2.33 9.80 15.94
C SER A 61 1.97 11.21 15.49
N SER A 62 2.79 12.20 15.81
CA SER A 62 2.59 13.61 15.40
C SER A 62 2.62 13.81 13.89
N THR A 63 1.96 14.88 13.40
CA THR A 63 2.08 15.33 12.01
C THR A 63 3.55 15.62 11.66
N GLY A 64 3.95 15.34 10.42
CA GLY A 64 5.34 15.50 9.98
C GLY A 64 6.29 14.37 10.42
N SER A 65 5.81 13.36 11.16
CA SER A 65 6.64 12.21 11.56
C SER A 65 7.06 11.30 10.40
N GLY A 66 6.44 11.44 9.23
CA GLY A 66 6.70 10.62 8.04
C GLY A 66 5.77 9.41 7.86
N LYS A 67 4.68 9.29 8.63
CA LYS A 67 3.69 8.20 8.55
C LYS A 67 3.26 7.87 7.12
N THR A 68 2.65 8.85 6.47
CA THR A 68 2.01 8.79 5.15
C THR A 68 2.96 8.34 4.03
N THR A 69 4.23 8.74 4.13
CA THR A 69 5.23 8.43 3.11
C THR A 69 6.03 7.18 3.45
N GLN A 70 6.47 7.01 4.71
CA GLN A 70 7.45 5.97 5.06
C GLN A 70 6.83 4.63 5.44
N LEU A 71 5.68 4.61 6.12
CA LEU A 71 5.07 3.34 6.53
C LEU A 71 4.73 2.44 5.32
N PRO A 72 4.10 2.95 4.23
CA PRO A 72 3.84 2.15 3.05
C PRO A 72 5.14 1.63 2.40
N GLN A 73 6.18 2.47 2.36
CA GLN A 73 7.49 2.06 1.84
C GLN A 73 8.12 0.96 2.69
N PHE A 74 8.04 1.01 4.02
CA PHE A 74 8.56 -0.05 4.88
C PHE A 74 7.83 -1.39 4.63
N ILE A 75 6.51 -1.36 4.44
CA ILE A 75 5.72 -2.56 4.11
C ILE A 75 6.14 -3.14 2.75
N TYR A 76 6.32 -2.27 1.76
CA TYR A 76 6.77 -2.67 0.42
C TYR A 76 8.20 -3.27 0.45
N GLU A 77 9.14 -2.59 1.09
CA GLU A 77 10.56 -2.99 1.18
C GLU A 77 10.75 -4.28 2.00
N SER A 78 9.91 -4.51 3.02
CA SER A 78 9.97 -5.72 3.86
C SER A 78 9.43 -6.99 3.17
N ARG A 79 8.97 -6.88 1.91
CA ARG A 79 8.47 -8.00 1.10
C ARG A 79 7.32 -8.77 1.77
N LEU A 80 6.48 -8.05 2.51
CA LEU A 80 5.28 -8.63 3.14
C LEU A 80 4.11 -8.84 2.18
N LEU A 81 4.18 -8.26 0.97
CA LEU A 81 3.15 -8.40 -0.05
C LEU A 81 3.14 -9.83 -0.63
N SER A 82 1.95 -10.35 -0.87
CA SER A 82 1.66 -11.68 -1.42
C SER A 82 1.01 -11.63 -2.80
N GLY A 83 1.42 -10.66 -3.61
CA GLY A 83 0.91 -10.41 -4.95
C GLY A 83 -0.20 -9.36 -5.01
N GLY A 84 -0.72 -8.90 -3.86
CA GLY A 84 -1.60 -7.74 -3.78
C GLY A 84 -0.85 -6.42 -3.63
N MET A 85 -1.61 -5.35 -3.49
CA MET A 85 -1.12 -3.99 -3.26
C MET A 85 -1.35 -3.53 -1.82
N VAL A 86 -0.72 -2.41 -1.46
CA VAL A 86 -1.10 -1.57 -0.32
C VAL A 86 -2.03 -0.47 -0.85
N ALA A 87 -3.27 -0.40 -0.35
CA ALA A 87 -4.10 0.80 -0.55
C ALA A 87 -3.79 1.80 0.56
N ILE A 88 -3.53 3.05 0.21
CA ILE A 88 -3.33 4.14 1.17
C ILE A 88 -4.34 5.22 0.87
N THR A 89 -5.27 5.46 1.79
CA THR A 89 -6.27 6.50 1.56
C THR A 89 -5.79 7.86 2.05
N GLN A 90 -6.32 8.91 1.42
CA GLN A 90 -6.16 10.31 1.79
C GLN A 90 -7.53 10.98 1.64
N PRO A 91 -7.96 11.86 2.56
CA PRO A 91 -9.26 12.51 2.46
C PRO A 91 -9.34 13.45 1.24
N ARG A 92 -8.20 13.96 0.76
CA ARG A 92 -8.13 14.99 -0.29
C ARG A 92 -7.42 14.48 -1.55
N ARG A 93 -7.97 14.80 -2.72
CA ARG A 93 -7.39 14.46 -4.03
C ARG A 93 -5.95 14.97 -4.18
N VAL A 94 -5.71 16.22 -3.83
CA VAL A 94 -4.37 16.84 -3.95
C VAL A 94 -3.34 16.11 -3.10
N ALA A 95 -3.71 15.69 -1.88
CA ALA A 95 -2.84 14.93 -0.99
C ALA A 95 -2.51 13.54 -1.55
N ALA A 96 -3.51 12.81 -2.07
CA ALA A 96 -3.28 11.50 -2.70
C ALA A 96 -2.28 11.58 -3.85
N ILE A 97 -2.41 12.59 -4.72
CA ILE A 97 -1.53 12.78 -5.89
C ILE A 97 -0.13 13.20 -5.44
N SER A 98 -0.01 14.24 -4.60
CA SER A 98 1.29 14.80 -4.22
C SER A 98 2.13 13.81 -3.40
N VAL A 99 1.49 13.06 -2.50
CA VAL A 99 2.17 12.01 -1.73
C VAL A 99 2.65 10.89 -2.65
N ALA A 100 1.82 10.43 -3.61
CA ALA A 100 2.23 9.40 -4.55
C ALA A 100 3.43 9.83 -5.39
N GLN A 101 3.44 11.07 -5.87
CA GLN A 101 4.57 11.65 -6.60
C GLN A 101 5.83 11.68 -5.73
N ARG A 102 5.73 12.21 -4.50
CA ARG A 102 6.86 12.25 -3.55
C ARG A 102 7.41 10.86 -3.26
N VAL A 103 6.55 9.87 -3.02
CA VAL A 103 6.97 8.51 -2.70
C VAL A 103 7.56 7.79 -3.90
N ALA A 104 7.09 8.08 -5.13
CA ALA A 104 7.73 7.58 -6.35
C ALA A 104 9.15 8.13 -6.51
N GLU A 105 9.37 9.42 -6.22
CA GLU A 105 10.69 10.04 -6.22
C GLU A 105 11.61 9.43 -5.16
N GLU A 106 11.11 9.26 -3.93
CA GLU A 106 11.87 8.68 -2.81
C GLU A 106 12.31 7.23 -3.05
N LEU A 107 11.49 6.44 -3.76
CA LEU A 107 11.82 5.05 -4.09
C LEU A 107 12.79 4.93 -5.28
N ASP A 108 12.84 5.93 -6.16
CA ASP A 108 13.65 5.97 -7.40
C ASP A 108 13.52 4.68 -8.25
N GLN A 109 12.32 4.07 -8.27
CA GLN A 109 12.00 2.82 -9.00
C GLN A 109 11.08 3.05 -10.21
N GLY A 110 11.11 4.24 -10.77
CA GLY A 110 10.27 4.67 -11.88
C GLY A 110 9.25 5.75 -11.48
N PRO A 111 8.73 6.51 -12.46
CA PRO A 111 7.77 7.57 -12.18
C PRO A 111 6.44 7.02 -11.71
N VAL A 112 5.64 7.87 -11.04
CA VAL A 112 4.29 7.52 -10.60
C VAL A 112 3.46 7.00 -11.78
N GLY A 113 2.73 5.91 -11.56
CA GLY A 113 1.91 5.23 -12.56
C GLY A 113 2.66 4.26 -13.48
N LEU A 114 3.99 4.36 -13.59
CA LEU A 114 4.81 3.44 -14.40
C LEU A 114 5.77 2.59 -13.55
N GLY A 115 5.84 2.85 -12.24
CA GLY A 115 6.64 2.11 -11.28
C GLY A 115 5.80 1.47 -10.17
N PRO A 116 6.40 1.20 -9.01
CA PRO A 116 5.70 0.56 -7.89
C PRO A 116 4.69 1.48 -7.21
N VAL A 117 4.67 2.77 -7.52
CA VAL A 117 3.77 3.76 -6.91
C VAL A 117 2.79 4.28 -7.95
N GLY A 118 1.51 4.36 -7.57
CA GLY A 118 0.47 4.96 -8.39
C GLY A 118 -0.59 5.62 -7.51
N TYR A 119 -1.52 6.35 -8.13
CA TYR A 119 -2.67 6.90 -7.43
C TYR A 119 -3.98 6.72 -8.20
N CYS A 120 -5.09 6.78 -7.46
CA CYS A 120 -6.44 6.71 -8.02
C CYS A 120 -7.35 7.72 -7.31
N VAL A 121 -7.87 8.68 -8.06
CA VAL A 121 -8.78 9.72 -7.58
C VAL A 121 -9.97 9.81 -8.52
N ARG A 122 -11.00 10.58 -8.16
CA ARG A 122 -12.18 10.71 -9.02
C ARG A 122 -11.76 11.23 -10.40
N PHE A 123 -12.17 10.51 -11.44
CA PHE A 123 -11.90 10.77 -12.86
C PHE A 123 -10.45 10.55 -13.32
N GLU A 124 -9.56 10.03 -12.48
CA GLU A 124 -8.15 9.85 -12.84
C GLU A 124 -7.53 8.65 -12.10
N ASP A 125 -7.07 7.66 -12.87
CA ASP A 125 -6.34 6.50 -12.35
C ASP A 125 -4.95 6.46 -13.00
N CYS A 126 -3.94 6.85 -12.23
CA CYS A 126 -2.53 6.85 -12.63
C CYS A 126 -1.83 5.67 -11.94
N SER A 127 -2.14 4.46 -12.37
CA SER A 127 -1.55 3.23 -11.85
C SER A 127 -1.46 2.16 -12.94
N ASP A 128 -0.43 1.31 -12.86
CA ASP A 128 -0.30 0.14 -13.72
C ASP A 128 -0.71 -1.10 -12.90
N PRO A 129 -1.72 -1.88 -13.33
CA PRO A 129 -2.22 -3.05 -12.59
C PRO A 129 -1.17 -4.15 -12.34
N ARG A 130 -0.09 -4.19 -13.13
CA ARG A 130 0.98 -5.19 -13.02
C ARG A 130 2.15 -4.67 -12.18
N LEU A 131 2.46 -3.38 -12.28
CA LEU A 131 3.64 -2.77 -11.65
C LEU A 131 3.33 -2.11 -10.30
N THR A 132 2.20 -1.43 -10.17
CA THR A 132 1.86 -0.69 -8.94
C THR A 132 1.70 -1.65 -7.76
N ARG A 133 2.32 -1.29 -6.63
CA ARG A 133 2.27 -1.99 -5.34
C ARG A 133 1.85 -1.08 -4.20
N LEU A 134 2.15 0.21 -4.29
CA LEU A 134 1.68 1.27 -3.40
C LEU A 134 0.67 2.13 -4.15
N ARG A 135 -0.60 2.05 -3.77
CA ARG A 135 -1.69 2.76 -4.45
C ARG A 135 -2.32 3.78 -3.52
N TYR A 136 -1.98 5.05 -3.72
CA TYR A 136 -2.58 6.16 -2.99
C TYR A 136 -3.95 6.51 -3.60
N MET A 137 -4.96 6.78 -2.79
CA MET A 137 -6.29 7.08 -3.33
C MET A 137 -7.13 7.92 -2.40
N THR A 138 -8.22 8.49 -2.92
CA THR A 138 -9.20 9.10 -2.01
C THR A 138 -10.08 8.05 -1.35
N ASP A 139 -10.60 8.35 -0.16
CA ASP A 139 -11.52 7.48 0.58
C ASP A 139 -12.69 7.01 -0.29
N GLY A 140 -13.26 7.93 -1.08
CA GLY A 140 -14.36 7.64 -1.99
C GLY A 140 -14.01 6.63 -3.10
N MET A 141 -12.76 6.58 -3.56
CA MET A 141 -12.33 5.59 -4.54
C MET A 141 -12.23 4.19 -3.91
N LEU A 142 -11.71 4.08 -2.68
CA LEU A 142 -11.66 2.79 -1.99
C LEU A 142 -13.06 2.29 -1.63
N LEU A 143 -13.96 3.18 -1.18
CA LEU A 143 -15.37 2.84 -0.96
C LEU A 143 -16.04 2.30 -2.23
N ARG A 144 -15.78 2.93 -3.38
CA ARG A 144 -16.30 2.46 -4.68
C ARG A 144 -15.74 1.09 -5.04
N GLU A 145 -14.45 0.86 -4.84
CA GLU A 145 -13.86 -0.48 -5.06
C GLU A 145 -14.46 -1.52 -4.11
N ALA A 146 -14.68 -1.19 -2.83
CA ALA A 146 -15.28 -2.09 -1.86
C ALA A 146 -16.74 -2.44 -2.18
N ALA A 147 -17.49 -1.53 -2.82
CA ALA A 147 -18.85 -1.81 -3.28
C ALA A 147 -18.88 -2.87 -4.41
N LEU A 148 -17.83 -2.91 -5.24
CA LEU A 148 -17.69 -3.89 -6.32
C LEU A 148 -17.04 -5.19 -5.85
N ASP A 149 -16.06 -5.10 -4.96
CA ASP A 149 -15.36 -6.21 -4.34
C ASP A 149 -15.33 -6.04 -2.81
N PRO A 150 -16.35 -6.58 -2.10
CA PRO A 150 -16.45 -6.47 -0.64
C PRO A 150 -15.31 -7.14 0.13
N LEU A 151 -14.49 -7.98 -0.51
CA LEU A 151 -13.31 -8.59 0.12
C LEU A 151 -12.04 -7.78 -0.13
N LEU A 152 -12.11 -6.73 -0.96
CA LEU A 152 -10.95 -5.90 -1.33
C LEU A 152 -9.76 -6.79 -1.75
N SER A 153 -10.04 -7.78 -2.60
CA SER A 153 -9.15 -8.91 -2.91
C SER A 153 -7.85 -8.50 -3.61
N ARG A 154 -7.82 -7.31 -4.22
CA ARG A 154 -6.63 -6.70 -4.83
C ARG A 154 -5.58 -6.24 -3.82
N TYR A 155 -5.95 -6.12 -2.55
CA TYR A 155 -5.10 -5.55 -1.51
C TYR A 155 -4.68 -6.58 -0.46
N ASP A 156 -3.40 -6.53 -0.10
CA ASP A 156 -2.83 -7.23 1.05
C ASP A 156 -2.89 -6.34 2.31
N PHE A 157 -2.74 -5.02 2.12
CA PHE A 157 -2.75 -4.01 3.18
C PHE A 157 -3.68 -2.86 2.80
N VAL A 158 -4.37 -2.33 3.80
CA VAL A 158 -5.08 -1.05 3.68
C VAL A 158 -4.67 -0.15 4.82
N ILE A 159 -4.24 1.05 4.46
CA ILE A 159 -3.84 2.10 5.37
C ILE A 159 -4.88 3.21 5.23
N LEU A 160 -5.60 3.45 6.33
CA LEU A 160 -6.52 4.57 6.44
C LEU A 160 -5.75 5.70 7.10
N ASP A 161 -5.28 6.63 6.26
CA ASP A 161 -4.50 7.76 6.73
C ASP A 161 -5.41 8.95 7.08
N GLU A 162 -4.89 9.88 7.88
CA GLU A 162 -5.62 11.08 8.29
C GLU A 162 -6.99 10.77 8.92
N ALA A 163 -7.16 9.60 9.55
CA ALA A 163 -8.40 9.18 10.21
C ALA A 163 -8.87 10.13 11.32
N HIS A 164 -8.00 11.05 11.75
CA HIS A 164 -8.31 12.10 12.70
C HIS A 164 -9.15 13.24 12.11
N GLU A 165 -9.22 13.41 10.78
CA GLU A 165 -10.07 14.44 10.16
C GLU A 165 -11.58 14.18 10.32
N ARG A 166 -11.97 13.02 10.89
CA ARG A 166 -13.36 12.62 11.21
C ARG A 166 -14.36 12.89 10.08
N SER A 167 -13.97 12.55 8.85
CA SER A 167 -14.88 12.64 7.71
C SER A 167 -15.84 11.45 7.70
N LEU A 168 -17.10 11.67 7.31
CA LEU A 168 -18.10 10.61 7.15
C LEU A 168 -17.59 9.46 6.25
N ASN A 169 -16.85 9.80 5.19
CA ASN A 169 -16.30 8.81 4.28
C ASN A 169 -15.26 7.92 4.97
N THR A 170 -14.40 8.52 5.81
CA THR A 170 -13.36 7.79 6.53
C THR A 170 -13.97 6.85 7.57
N ASP A 171 -15.02 7.27 8.28
CA ASP A 171 -15.74 6.44 9.26
C ASP A 171 -16.46 5.25 8.59
N VAL A 172 -17.17 5.50 7.48
CA VAL A 172 -17.82 4.44 6.71
C VAL A 172 -16.78 3.46 6.17
N LEU A 173 -15.67 3.99 5.63
CA LEU A 173 -14.60 3.18 5.07
C LEU A 173 -13.94 2.31 6.13
N PHE A 174 -13.76 2.82 7.35
CA PHE A 174 -13.27 2.04 8.47
C PHE A 174 -14.15 0.80 8.73
N GLY A 175 -15.47 0.97 8.84
CA GLY A 175 -16.40 -0.13 9.02
C GLY A 175 -16.46 -1.11 7.84
N VAL A 176 -16.27 -0.64 6.61
CA VAL A 176 -16.20 -1.48 5.41
C VAL A 176 -14.92 -2.33 5.41
N VAL A 177 -13.77 -1.72 5.70
CA VAL A 177 -12.46 -2.37 5.74
C VAL A 177 -12.40 -3.42 6.86
N LEU A 178 -12.92 -3.12 8.05
CA LEU A 178 -12.99 -4.10 9.14
C LEU A 178 -13.86 -5.31 8.76
N ARG A 179 -15.02 -5.08 8.13
CA ARG A 179 -15.90 -6.17 7.68
C ARG A 179 -15.22 -7.05 6.63
N ALA A 180 -14.52 -6.45 5.66
CA ALA A 180 -13.74 -7.18 4.66
C ALA A 180 -12.66 -8.06 5.34
N ALA A 181 -11.93 -7.49 6.30
CA ALA A 181 -10.89 -8.19 7.04
C ALA A 181 -11.45 -9.38 7.85
N GLN A 182 -12.54 -9.17 8.59
CA GLN A 182 -13.21 -10.22 9.35
C GLN A 182 -13.68 -11.35 8.44
N LYS A 183 -14.28 -11.03 7.29
CA LYS A 183 -14.76 -12.04 6.34
C LYS A 183 -13.62 -12.85 5.73
N ARG A 184 -12.51 -12.21 5.37
CA ARG A 184 -11.29 -12.91 4.89
C ARG A 184 -10.72 -13.85 5.96
N ALA A 185 -10.67 -13.42 7.22
CA ALA A 185 -10.21 -14.26 8.32
C ALA A 185 -11.11 -15.51 8.49
N GLN A 186 -12.43 -15.35 8.45
CA GLN A 186 -13.37 -16.47 8.49
C GLN A 186 -13.16 -17.46 7.33
N LEU A 187 -13.05 -16.95 6.10
CA LEU A 187 -12.79 -17.79 4.91
C LEU A 187 -11.46 -18.55 5.03
N ARG A 188 -10.42 -17.91 5.58
CA ARG A 188 -9.13 -18.54 5.82
C ARG A 188 -9.20 -19.65 6.85
N THR A 189 -9.90 -19.42 7.96
CA THR A 189 -10.12 -20.45 8.99
C THR A 189 -10.89 -21.64 8.43
N ALA A 190 -11.97 -21.41 7.66
CA ALA A 190 -12.75 -22.45 7.02
C ALA A 190 -11.90 -23.28 6.03
N TRP A 191 -11.10 -22.61 5.19
CA TRP A 191 -10.19 -23.28 4.25
C TRP A 191 -9.12 -24.12 4.96
N LEU A 192 -8.54 -23.62 6.07
CA LEU A 192 -7.56 -24.37 6.86
C LEU A 192 -8.17 -25.60 7.53
N GLN A 193 -9.40 -25.49 8.04
CA GLN A 193 -10.12 -26.62 8.63
C GLN A 193 -10.41 -27.71 7.58
N GLN A 194 -10.90 -27.32 6.40
CA GLN A 194 -11.14 -28.25 5.30
C GLN A 194 -9.85 -28.92 4.81
N SER A 195 -8.77 -28.15 4.69
CA SER A 195 -7.46 -28.68 4.26
C SER A 195 -6.88 -29.68 5.27
N ARG A 196 -7.09 -29.46 6.57
CA ARG A 196 -6.67 -30.40 7.63
C ARG A 196 -7.53 -31.67 7.64
N GLY A 197 -8.84 -31.55 7.43
CA GLY A 197 -9.76 -32.69 7.35
C GLY A 197 -9.57 -33.55 6.10
N ALA A 198 -9.23 -32.93 4.96
CA ALA A 198 -8.91 -33.63 3.71
C ALA A 198 -7.63 -34.47 3.80
N ASN A 199 -6.67 -34.08 4.65
CA ASN A 199 -5.50 -34.92 4.93
C ASN A 199 -5.81 -36.14 5.81
N THR A 200 -6.98 -36.19 6.46
CA THR A 200 -7.42 -37.33 7.28
C THR A 200 -8.33 -38.30 6.49
N PHE A 201 -8.98 -37.83 5.43
CA PHE A 201 -9.83 -38.63 4.56
C PHE A 201 -9.59 -38.22 3.09
N LEU A 202 -8.96 -39.12 2.33
CA LEU A 202 -8.85 -39.20 0.85
C LEU A 202 -7.40 -39.23 0.31
N SER A 203 -6.82 -40.42 0.35
CA SER A 203 -6.44 -41.05 -0.92
C SER A 203 -7.70 -41.15 -1.79
N ILE A 204 -7.57 -40.80 -3.08
CA ILE A 204 -8.60 -40.96 -4.13
C ILE A 204 -9.70 -39.89 -4.15
N SER A 205 -9.39 -38.69 -4.65
CA SER A 205 -10.10 -38.04 -5.78
C SER A 205 -9.62 -36.59 -5.95
N HIS A 206 -9.60 -36.14 -7.21
CA HIS A 206 -8.97 -34.92 -7.69
C HIS A 206 -9.14 -33.71 -6.76
N PRO A 207 -8.07 -33.03 -6.32
CA PRO A 207 -8.19 -31.81 -5.56
C PRO A 207 -8.76 -30.76 -6.50
N SER A 208 -10.06 -30.46 -6.39
CA SER A 208 -10.61 -29.22 -6.92
C SER A 208 -9.74 -28.11 -6.34
N ALA A 209 -8.95 -27.45 -7.19
CA ALA A 209 -7.98 -26.45 -6.80
C ALA A 209 -8.71 -25.24 -6.18
N GLN A 210 -9.09 -25.36 -4.90
CA GLN A 210 -9.62 -24.26 -4.14
C GLN A 210 -8.50 -23.23 -4.02
N LYS A 211 -8.68 -22.08 -4.69
CA LYS A 211 -7.75 -20.96 -4.59
C LYS A 211 -7.58 -20.62 -3.11
N LYS A 212 -6.33 -20.67 -2.64
CA LYS A 212 -5.96 -20.23 -1.28
C LYS A 212 -6.61 -18.87 -1.02
N PRO A 213 -7.33 -18.69 0.10
CA PRO A 213 -7.96 -17.41 0.40
C PRO A 213 -6.90 -16.32 0.47
N PRO A 214 -7.21 -15.09 0.02
CA PRO A 214 -6.26 -14.00 0.01
C PRO A 214 -5.74 -13.76 1.43
N ASN A 215 -4.47 -13.38 1.56
CA ASN A 215 -3.80 -13.26 2.85
C ASN A 215 -4.56 -12.29 3.79
N PRO A 216 -4.45 -12.46 5.12
CA PRO A 216 -5.17 -11.63 6.07
C PRO A 216 -4.89 -10.14 5.83
N PHE A 217 -5.97 -9.35 5.82
CA PHE A 217 -5.93 -7.90 5.73
C PHE A 217 -5.17 -7.36 6.95
N LYS A 218 -4.19 -6.50 6.71
CA LYS A 218 -3.51 -5.75 7.75
C LYS A 218 -3.93 -4.30 7.66
N VAL A 219 -4.84 -3.93 8.55
CA VAL A 219 -5.32 -2.55 8.66
C VAL A 219 -4.35 -1.82 9.55
N SER A 220 -3.58 -0.89 9.00
CA SER A 220 -2.82 0.07 9.81
C SER A 220 -3.57 1.40 9.79
N LEU A 221 -4.29 1.69 10.87
CA LEU A 221 -4.84 3.02 11.11
C LEU A 221 -3.72 3.94 11.54
N LEU A 222 -3.57 5.09 10.90
CA LEU A 222 -2.63 6.12 11.32
C LEU A 222 -3.38 7.15 12.16
N HIS A 223 -3.06 7.24 13.46
CA HIS A 223 -3.88 7.92 14.46
C HIS A 223 -3.34 9.24 14.99
N LEU A 224 -4.31 10.06 15.41
CA LEU A 224 -4.29 10.95 16.57
C LEU A 224 -5.26 10.40 17.65
N PHE A 225 -5.08 10.84 18.90
CA PHE A 225 -5.44 10.20 20.17
C PHE A 225 -6.92 9.84 20.50
N ASP A 226 -7.95 10.29 19.77
CA ASP A 226 -9.30 10.41 20.39
C ASP A 226 -10.37 9.35 20.02
N TRP A 227 -10.13 8.47 19.06
CA TRP A 227 -11.20 7.65 18.47
C TRP A 227 -11.56 6.40 19.30
N LEU A 228 -10.59 5.63 19.77
CA LEU A 228 -10.84 4.36 20.50
C LEU A 228 -11.60 4.56 21.82
N PHE A 229 -11.38 5.66 22.53
CA PHE A 229 -12.01 5.91 23.82
C PHE A 229 -13.50 6.29 23.74
N SER A 230 -13.97 6.74 22.57
CA SER A 230 -15.36 7.21 22.40
C SER A 230 -16.36 6.14 21.94
N HIS A 231 -15.87 5.02 21.38
CA HIS A 231 -16.71 3.98 20.76
C HIS A 231 -16.55 2.57 21.38
N PHE A 232 -15.69 2.42 22.39
CA PHE A 232 -15.52 1.17 23.16
C PHE A 232 -15.95 1.30 24.63
N HIS A 233 -16.84 2.25 24.93
CA HIS A 233 -17.59 2.31 26.19
C HIS A 233 -19.08 2.07 25.94
#